data_AF-E4XBI1-F1
#
_entry.id   AF-E4XBI1-F1
#
_cell.length_a   1.000
_cell.length_b   1.000
_cell.length_c   1.000
_cell.angle_alpha   90.00
_cell.angle_beta   90.00
_cell.angle_gamma   90.00
#
_symmetry.space_group_name_H-M   'P 1'
#
loop_
_entity.id
_entity.type
_entity.pdbx_description
1 polymer ?
#
loop_
_entity_poly.entity_id
_entity_poly.type
_entity_poly.pdbx_seq_one_letter_code
_entity_poly.pdbx_strand_id
1 'polypeptide(L)'
;MQQYKTEVPFFKNFVDGGDDDLVIEDEELIGKCAISKRPIQQAARTTCKHIFDYNSLVQFYEQKFGKKQDKKELGCPQPGCQAIFKKADIKKDLAYQRKLDQARRDGEISD
;
A
#
# COMPACT_ATOMS: atom_id res chain seq x y z
N MET A 1 -36.96 -52.58 20.87
CA MET A 1 -35.72 -52.48 20.07
C MET A 1 -34.77 -51.59 20.83
N GLN A 2 -33.66 -52.17 21.27
CA GLN A 2 -32.75 -51.63 22.29
C GLN A 2 -31.73 -50.64 21.73
N GLN A 3 -31.39 -49.69 22.59
CA GLN A 3 -30.40 -48.62 22.44
C GLN A 3 -28.99 -49.19 22.30
N TYR A 4 -28.15 -48.56 21.48
CA TYR A 4 -26.70 -48.64 21.62
C TYR A 4 -26.06 -47.26 21.46
N LYS A 5 -25.57 -46.76 22.59
CA LYS A 5 -24.53 -45.74 22.74
C LYS A 5 -23.20 -46.36 22.32
N THR A 6 -22.41 -45.66 21.51
CA THR A 6 -20.95 -45.86 21.42
C THR A 6 -20.30 -44.54 20.97
N GLU A 7 -19.94 -43.74 21.96
CA GLU A 7 -18.61 -43.14 22.17
C GLU A 7 -17.81 -42.77 20.90
N VAL A 8 -17.73 -41.46 20.63
CA VAL A 8 -16.81 -40.88 19.64
C VAL A 8 -15.38 -40.96 20.18
N PRO A 9 -14.40 -41.51 19.44
CA PRO A 9 -13.02 -41.47 19.87
C PRO A 9 -12.48 -40.05 19.74
N PHE A 10 -11.96 -39.59 20.86
CA PHE A 10 -11.09 -38.44 21.09
C PHE A 10 -9.98 -38.39 20.03
N PHE A 11 -10.12 -37.53 19.02
CA PHE A 11 -9.06 -37.20 18.07
C PHE A 11 -7.93 -36.49 18.84
N LYS A 12 -6.91 -37.25 19.20
CA LYS A 12 -5.62 -36.73 19.69
C LYS A 12 -4.65 -36.69 18.51
N ASN A 13 -4.79 -35.68 17.66
CA ASN A 13 -3.74 -35.34 16.70
C ASN A 13 -2.73 -34.45 17.43
N PHE A 14 -1.64 -35.05 17.89
CA PHE A 14 -0.43 -34.34 18.29
C PHE A 14 0.68 -34.71 17.30
N VAL A 15 1.39 -33.68 16.82
CA VAL A 15 2.60 -33.70 15.98
C VAL A 15 2.27 -34.03 14.51
N ASP A 16 2.57 -33.20 13.52
CA ASP A 16 3.90 -32.66 13.21
C ASP A 16 3.79 -31.45 12.25
N GLY A 17 4.85 -30.63 12.21
CA GLY A 17 4.89 -29.33 11.55
C GLY A 17 4.44 -29.29 10.09
N GLY A 18 3.41 -28.48 9.85
CA GLY A 18 3.27 -27.80 8.58
C GLY A 18 3.96 -26.45 8.72
N ASP A 19 5.04 -26.26 7.97
CA ASP A 19 5.48 -24.95 7.48
C ASP A 19 4.23 -24.08 7.30
N ASP A 20 4.15 -23.01 8.08
CA ASP A 20 3.23 -21.91 7.81
C ASP A 20 3.74 -21.34 6.48
N ASP A 21 3.25 -21.95 5.39
CA ASP A 21 3.44 -21.50 4.03
C ASP A 21 2.79 -20.12 4.02
N LEU A 22 3.59 -19.12 4.39
CA LEU A 22 3.25 -17.72 4.34
C LEU A 22 2.93 -17.45 2.88
N VAL A 23 1.66 -17.62 2.51
CA VAL A 23 1.13 -17.15 1.25
C VAL A 23 1.33 -15.65 1.30
N ILE A 24 2.39 -15.17 0.64
CA ILE A 24 2.57 -13.77 0.33
C ILE A 24 1.48 -13.48 -0.70
N GLU A 25 0.26 -13.30 -0.22
CA GLU A 25 -0.86 -12.87 -1.03
C GLU A 25 -0.57 -11.47 -1.54
N ASP A 26 -0.61 -11.40 -2.87
CA ASP A 26 -0.45 -10.23 -3.71
C ASP A 26 0.92 -9.56 -3.65
N GLU A 27 1.70 -9.88 -4.69
CA GLU A 27 2.66 -9.00 -5.34
C GLU A 27 1.93 -7.71 -5.81
N GLU A 28 1.36 -6.94 -4.86
CA GLU A 28 1.05 -5.54 -5.09
C GLU A 28 2.34 -4.95 -5.65
N LEU A 29 2.27 -4.27 -6.80
CA LEU A 29 3.44 -3.60 -7.39
C LEU A 29 3.91 -2.50 -6.43
N ILE A 30 4.62 -2.90 -5.38
CA ILE A 30 5.11 -2.04 -4.33
C ILE A 30 6.04 -1.07 -5.03
N GLY A 31 5.67 0.20 -4.96
CA GLY A 31 6.56 1.26 -5.36
C GLY A 31 6.42 1.71 -6.80
N LYS A 32 5.33 1.46 -7.55
CA LYS A 32 5.05 2.24 -8.77
C LYS A 32 4.07 3.38 -8.50
N CYS A 33 4.43 4.59 -8.93
CA CYS A 33 3.59 5.76 -8.78
C CYS A 33 2.45 5.73 -9.82
N ALA A 34 1.20 5.89 -9.38
CA ALA A 34 0.04 5.92 -10.28
C ALA A 34 0.07 7.09 -11.28
N ILE A 35 0.77 8.20 -10.95
CA ILE A 35 0.90 9.40 -11.77
C ILE A 35 2.01 9.24 -12.81
N SER A 36 3.24 8.98 -12.37
CA SER A 36 4.42 8.95 -13.25
C SER A 36 4.67 7.59 -13.90
N LYS A 37 4.00 6.52 -13.43
CA LYS A 37 4.23 5.11 -13.81
C LYS A 37 5.66 4.62 -13.57
N ARG A 38 6.46 5.40 -12.84
CA ARG A 38 7.85 5.12 -12.46
C ARG A 38 7.94 4.60 -11.04
N PRO A 39 9.07 3.97 -10.66
CA PRO A 39 9.33 3.65 -9.28
C PRO A 39 9.25 4.90 -8.38
N ILE A 40 8.61 4.77 -7.23
CA ILE A 40 8.41 5.82 -6.23
C ILE A 40 9.75 6.08 -5.59
N GLN A 41 10.38 7.21 -5.89
CA GLN A 41 11.64 7.59 -5.27
C GLN A 41 11.39 8.10 -3.85
N GLN A 42 10.38 8.96 -3.72
CA GLN A 42 9.97 9.52 -2.44
C GLN A 42 8.48 9.32 -2.20
N ALA A 43 8.14 8.44 -1.27
CA ALA A 43 6.75 8.18 -0.90
C ALA A 43 6.09 9.42 -0.28
N ALA A 44 4.95 9.79 -0.82
CA ALA A 44 4.11 10.86 -0.34
C ALA A 44 2.65 10.43 -0.33
N ARG A 45 1.92 10.98 0.62
CA ARG A 45 0.48 10.85 0.74
C ARG A 45 -0.16 12.22 0.86
N THR A 46 -1.44 12.26 0.56
CA THR A 46 -2.29 13.43 0.81
C THR A 46 -3.17 13.15 2.02
N THR A 47 -4.37 13.74 2.04
CA THR A 47 -5.45 13.42 2.98
C THR A 47 -5.94 11.96 2.86
N CYS A 48 -5.64 11.26 1.76
CA CYS A 48 -5.98 9.86 1.55
C CYS A 48 -4.82 8.90 1.83
N LYS A 49 -5.13 7.60 1.87
CA LYS A 49 -4.14 6.51 2.10
C LYS A 49 -3.32 6.14 0.85
N HIS A 50 -3.58 6.77 -0.30
CA HIS A 50 -2.86 6.45 -1.54
C HIS A 50 -1.45 7.03 -1.51
N ILE A 51 -0.49 6.19 -1.91
CA ILE A 51 0.92 6.56 -1.97
C ILE A 51 1.27 6.94 -3.41
N PHE A 52 1.91 8.09 -3.55
CA PHE A 52 2.45 8.59 -4.80
C PHE A 52 3.90 8.98 -4.61
N ASP A 53 4.59 9.20 -5.72
CA ASP A 53 5.87 9.89 -5.69
C ASP A 53 5.67 11.39 -5.40
N TYR A 54 6.39 11.91 -4.40
CA TYR A 54 6.27 13.29 -3.92
C TYR A 54 6.45 14.30 -5.04
N ASN A 55 7.51 14.15 -5.84
CA ASN A 55 7.81 15.07 -6.92
C ASN A 55 6.72 15.02 -7.99
N SER A 56 6.26 13.82 -8.33
CA SER A 56 5.20 13.61 -9.31
C SER A 56 3.87 14.23 -8.86
N LEU A 57 3.52 14.07 -7.59
CA LEU A 57 2.29 14.61 -7.01
C LEU A 57 2.32 16.14 -6.90
N VAL A 58 3.47 16.72 -6.50
CA VAL A 58 3.65 18.18 -6.47
C VAL A 58 3.59 18.76 -7.88
N GLN A 59 4.27 18.15 -8.85
CA GLN A 59 4.20 18.59 -10.25
C GLN A 59 2.79 18.50 -10.82
N PHE A 60 2.05 17.43 -10.51
CA PHE A 60 0.65 17.29 -10.94
C PHE A 60 -0.23 18.42 -10.40
N TYR A 61 -0.05 18.79 -9.13
CA TYR A 61 -0.74 19.92 -8.53
C TYR A 61 -0.34 21.25 -9.19
N GLU A 62 0.96 21.48 -9.40
CA GLU A 62 1.48 22.70 -10.03
C GLU A 62 1.08 22.85 -11.49
N GLN A 63 0.91 21.75 -12.24
CA GLN A 63 0.40 21.79 -13.62
C GLN A 63 -1.07 22.20 -13.69
N LYS A 64 -1.88 21.88 -12.67
CA LYS A 64 -3.31 22.22 -12.63
C LYS A 64 -3.59 23.66 -12.20
N PHE A 65 -2.85 24.18 -11.21
CA PHE A 65 -3.14 25.49 -10.61
C PHE A 65 -2.02 26.53 -10.74
N GLY A 66 -0.82 26.12 -11.16
CA GLY A 66 0.37 26.95 -11.19
C GLY A 66 1.14 26.97 -9.86
N LYS A 67 2.44 27.31 -9.94
CA LYS A 67 3.37 27.25 -8.80
C LYS A 67 2.99 28.14 -7.60
N LYS A 68 2.30 29.26 -7.87
CA LYS A 68 1.95 30.29 -6.87
C LYS A 68 0.57 30.08 -6.22
N GLN A 69 -0.16 29.01 -6.54
CA GLN A 69 -1.50 28.76 -5.99
C GLN A 69 -1.51 27.56 -5.04
N ASP A 70 -1.22 27.79 -3.77
CA ASP A 70 -1.16 26.80 -2.69
C ASP A 70 -2.51 26.53 -2.00
N LYS A 71 -3.51 27.41 -2.20
CA LYS A 71 -4.83 27.34 -1.54
C LYS A 71 -5.89 26.58 -2.34
N LYS A 72 -5.58 26.17 -3.57
CA LYS A 72 -6.53 25.47 -4.43
C LYS A 72 -6.66 24.01 -4.00
N GLU A 73 -7.84 23.48 -4.23
CA GLU A 73 -8.21 22.14 -3.85
C GLU A 73 -8.16 21.24 -5.09
N LEU A 74 -7.46 20.11 -4.97
CA LEU A 74 -7.33 19.11 -6.01
C LEU A 74 -7.90 17.78 -5.54
N GLY A 75 -8.59 17.08 -6.43
CA GLY A 75 -8.98 15.69 -6.21
C GLY A 75 -7.77 14.76 -6.28
N CYS A 76 -7.77 13.69 -5.47
CA CYS A 76 -6.79 12.62 -5.54
C CYS A 76 -6.70 12.07 -6.97
N PRO A 77 -5.49 11.90 -7.53
CA PRO A 77 -5.33 11.37 -8.89
C PRO A 77 -5.64 9.86 -9.00
N GLN A 78 -5.86 9.16 -7.87
CA GLN A 78 -6.26 7.75 -7.90
C GLN A 78 -7.71 7.61 -8.37
N PRO A 79 -8.00 6.80 -9.41
CA PRO A 79 -9.36 6.57 -9.86
C PRO A 79 -10.21 5.98 -8.73
N GLY A 80 -11.42 6.53 -8.54
CA GLY A 80 -12.33 6.12 -7.46
C GLY A 80 -12.08 6.80 -6.12
N CYS A 81 -11.00 7.57 -5.96
CA CYS A 81 -10.78 8.34 -4.74
C CYS A 81 -11.41 9.73 -4.83
N GLN A 82 -12.32 10.04 -3.91
CA GLN A 82 -12.99 11.35 -3.82
C GLN A 82 -12.28 12.32 -2.86
N ALA A 83 -11.11 11.95 -2.34
CA ALA A 83 -10.39 12.79 -1.40
C ALA A 83 -9.90 14.07 -2.07
N ILE A 84 -10.07 15.19 -1.38
CA ILE A 84 -9.62 16.51 -1.80
C ILE A 84 -8.42 16.89 -0.94
N PHE A 85 -7.42 17.51 -1.56
CA PHE A 85 -6.21 17.96 -0.87
C PHE A 85 -5.70 19.29 -1.41
N LYS A 86 -5.01 20.05 -0.56
CA LYS A 86 -4.26 21.26 -0.90
C LYS A 86 -2.78 20.95 -1.02
N LYS A 87 -1.98 21.86 -1.57
CA LYS A 87 -0.53 21.68 -1.68
C LYS A 87 0.13 21.40 -0.32
N ALA A 88 -0.35 22.05 0.74
CA ALA A 88 0.15 21.86 2.11
C ALA A 88 -0.18 20.49 2.73
N ASP A 89 -1.16 19.77 2.18
CA ASP A 89 -1.54 18.45 2.65
C ASP A 89 -0.67 17.33 2.09
N ILE A 90 0.17 17.65 1.07
CA ILE A 90 1.13 16.70 0.51
C ILE A 90 2.25 16.50 1.54
N LYS A 91 2.25 15.33 2.17
CA LYS A 91 3.22 14.96 3.21
C LYS A 91 3.99 13.73 2.80
N LYS A 92 5.28 13.73 3.10
CA LYS A 92 6.15 12.56 2.90
C LYS A 92 5.72 11.45 3.85
N ASP A 93 5.56 10.24 3.33
CA ASP A 93 5.26 9.06 4.14
C ASP A 93 6.56 8.31 4.44
N LEU A 94 7.16 8.63 5.59
CA LEU A 94 8.42 8.01 6.03
C LEU A 94 8.27 6.52 6.35
N ALA A 95 7.08 6.07 6.74
CA ALA A 95 6.85 4.67 7.05
C ALA A 95 6.86 3.84 5.77
N TYR A 96 6.15 4.31 4.74
CA TYR A 96 6.15 3.66 3.43
C TYR A 96 7.50 3.80 2.72
N GLN A 97 8.17 4.94 2.88
CA GLN A 97 9.53 5.12 2.35
C GLN A 97 10.49 4.06 2.90
N ARG A 98 10.45 3.78 4.21
CA ARG A 98 11.30 2.73 4.81
C ARG A 98 11.00 1.35 4.23
N LYS A 99 9.73 1.04 3.95
CA LYS A 99 9.35 -0.21 3.28
C LYS A 99 9.91 -0.27 1.86
N LEU A 100 9.81 0.81 1.10
CA LEU A 100 10.40 0.90 -0.24
C LEU A 100 11.92 0.75 -0.21
N ASP A 101 12.59 1.40 0.74
CA ASP A 101 14.04 1.32 0.88
C ASP A 101 14.48 -0.09 1.29
N GLN A 102 13.68 -0.80 2.08
CA GLN A 102 13.91 -2.19 2.43
C GLN A 102 13.73 -3.10 1.20
N ALA A 103 12.60 -3.01 0.50
CA ALA A 103 12.33 -3.78 -0.72
C ALA A 103 13.36 -3.53 -1.83
N ARG A 104 13.93 -2.31 -1.92
CA ARG A 104 15.06 -2.00 -2.81
C ARG A 104 16.34 -2.72 -2.42
N ARG A 105 16.63 -2.84 -1.12
CA ARG A 105 17.81 -3.57 -0.63
C ARG A 105 17.68 -5.06 -0.84
N ASP A 106 16.46 -5.58 -0.67
CA ASP A 106 16.14 -6.99 -0.85
C ASP A 106 16.04 -7.38 -2.34
N GLY A 107 16.06 -6.39 -3.25
CA GLY A 107 16.07 -6.60 -4.69
C GLY A 107 14.68 -6.79 -5.32
N GLU A 108 13.62 -6.65 -4.53
CA GLU A 108 12.22 -6.79 -4.98
C GLU A 108 11.79 -5.65 -5.91
N ILE A 109 12.45 -4.49 -5.81
CA ILE A 109 12.19 -3.31 -6.65
C ILE A 109 13.47 -2.95 -7.40
N SER A 110 13.51 -3.29 -8.68
CA SER A 110 14.57 -2.87 -9.61
C SER A 110 14.22 -1.51 -10.24
N ASP A 111 15.21 -0.61 -10.32
CA ASP A 111 15.09 0.75 -10.88
C ASP A 111 14.90 0.75 -12.41
#